data_AF-A0A0F6P2H5-F1
#
_entry.id   AF-A0A0F6P2H5-F1
#
_cell.length_a   1.000
_cell.length_b   1.000
_cell.length_c   1.000
_cell.angle_alpha   90.00
_cell.angle_beta   90.00
_cell.angle_gamma   90.00
#
_symmetry.space_group_name_H-M   'P 1'
#
loop_
_entity.id
_entity.type
_entity.pdbx_description
1 polymer ?
#
loop_
_entity_poly.entity_id
_entity_poly.type
_entity_poly.pdbx_seq_one_letter_code
_entity_poly.pdbx_strand_id
1 'polypeptide(L)'
;NWAKGHYTEGAELVDSVLDVVRKEAEGCDCLQGFQITHSLGGGTGAGMGTLLISKIREEFPDRMMATFSVVPSPKVSDTVVEPYNATLSVHQLVENSDETFCIDNEALYDICFRTLKLATPTYGDLNHLVSIVMSGITTCLRFPGQLNSDLRKLAVNMVPFPRLHFFMVGFAPLTARGSQQYRAITVPELTSQMFDAKNMMAASDPRHGRYLTVAAYFRGKVSMKEVEENMLSVQSKNSNYFVEW
;
A
#
# COMPACT_ATOMS: atom_id res chain seq x y z
N ASN A 1 -11.21 -20.03 -1.91
CA ASN A 1 -10.20 -21.07 -2.15
C ASN A 1 -9.28 -20.60 -3.25
N TRP A 2 -7.99 -20.44 -2.96
CA TRP A 2 -6.98 -19.95 -3.89
C TRP A 2 -6.79 -20.87 -5.12
N ALA A 3 -6.73 -22.20 -4.93
CA ALA A 3 -6.45 -23.14 -6.01
C ALA A 3 -7.52 -23.09 -7.11
N LYS A 4 -8.79 -22.93 -6.74
CA LYS A 4 -9.87 -22.73 -7.70
C LYS A 4 -9.71 -21.44 -8.51
N GLY A 5 -9.36 -20.34 -7.82
CA GLY A 5 -9.12 -19.06 -8.47
C GLY A 5 -7.89 -19.06 -9.37
N HIS A 6 -6.87 -19.84 -9.04
CA HIS A 6 -5.60 -19.82 -9.77
C HIS A 6 -5.52 -20.85 -10.92
N TYR A 7 -6.11 -22.04 -10.73
CA TYR A 7 -5.94 -23.15 -11.68
C TYR A 7 -7.20 -23.57 -12.43
N THR A 8 -8.41 -23.26 -11.93
CA THR A 8 -9.65 -23.74 -12.55
C THR A 8 -10.52 -22.58 -13.03
N GLU A 9 -11.35 -22.02 -12.15
CA GLU A 9 -12.38 -21.05 -12.52
C GLU A 9 -11.76 -19.73 -12.98
N GLY A 10 -10.67 -19.29 -12.34
CA GLY A 10 -9.98 -18.07 -12.77
C GLY A 10 -9.15 -18.25 -14.05
N ALA A 11 -8.67 -19.47 -14.34
CA ALA A 11 -7.96 -19.76 -15.58
C ALA A 11 -8.89 -19.74 -16.80
N GLU A 12 -10.16 -20.11 -16.64
CA GLU A 12 -11.16 -19.99 -17.70
C GLU A 12 -11.54 -18.52 -18.00
N LEU A 13 -11.45 -17.64 -16.99
CA LEU A 13 -11.84 -16.23 -17.11
C LEU A 13 -10.68 -15.28 -17.44
N VAL A 14 -9.43 -15.67 -17.16
CA VAL A 14 -8.27 -14.77 -17.26
C VAL A 14 -8.06 -14.25 -18.68
N ASP A 15 -8.29 -15.09 -19.70
CA ASP A 15 -8.09 -14.70 -21.10
C ASP A 15 -9.04 -13.57 -21.50
N SER A 16 -10.30 -13.65 -21.08
CA SER A 16 -11.28 -12.59 -21.32
C SER A 16 -10.89 -11.27 -20.64
N VAL A 17 -10.28 -11.32 -19.45
CA VAL A 17 -9.78 -10.13 -18.75
C VAL A 17 -8.54 -9.58 -19.46
N LEU A 18 -7.62 -10.44 -19.89
CA LEU A 18 -6.40 -10.04 -20.60
C LEU A 18 -6.72 -9.34 -21.92
N ASP A 19 -7.73 -9.79 -22.66
CA ASP A 19 -8.15 -9.12 -23.89
C ASP A 19 -8.62 -7.68 -23.65
N VAL A 20 -9.34 -7.44 -22.54
CA VAL A 20 -9.72 -6.09 -22.13
C VAL A 20 -8.49 -5.28 -21.72
N VAL A 21 -7.59 -5.87 -20.94
CA VAL A 21 -6.33 -5.21 -20.51
C VAL A 21 -5.48 -4.80 -21.72
N ARG A 22 -5.35 -5.67 -22.74
CA ARG A 22 -4.65 -5.36 -24.00
C ARG A 22 -5.27 -4.17 -24.70
N LYS A 23 -6.60 -4.17 -24.85
CA LYS A 23 -7.31 -3.08 -25.50
C LYS A 23 -7.09 -1.73 -24.81
N GLU A 24 -7.11 -1.71 -23.48
CA GLU A 24 -6.82 -0.49 -22.71
C GLU A 24 -5.34 -0.09 -22.78
N ALA A 25 -4.43 -1.06 -22.82
CA ALA A 25 -3.00 -0.83 -22.98
C ALA A 25 -2.66 -0.22 -24.36
N GLU A 26 -3.30 -0.69 -25.44
CA GLU A 26 -3.18 -0.12 -26.78
C GLU A 26 -3.77 1.29 -26.89
N GLY A 27 -4.75 1.62 -26.06
CA GLY A 27 -5.33 2.96 -25.96
C GLY A 27 -4.43 3.99 -25.29
N CYS A 28 -3.31 3.58 -24.70
CA CYS A 28 -2.37 4.47 -24.01
C CYS A 28 -1.18 4.85 -24.91
N ASP A 29 -0.87 6.14 -25.01
CA ASP A 29 0.33 6.60 -25.74
C ASP A 29 1.64 6.05 -25.12
N CYS A 30 1.72 6.01 -23.79
CA CYS A 30 2.85 5.45 -23.05
C CYS A 30 2.40 4.88 -21.71
N LEU A 31 2.15 3.56 -21.68
CA LEU A 31 1.76 2.85 -20.47
C LEU A 31 2.90 2.81 -19.44
N GLN A 32 2.67 3.31 -18.23
CA GLN A 32 3.69 3.25 -17.16
C GLN A 32 3.72 1.87 -16.46
N GLY A 33 2.55 1.30 -16.22
CA GLY A 33 2.41 0.10 -15.40
C GLY A 33 0.95 -0.23 -15.10
N PHE A 34 0.78 -1.23 -14.24
CA PHE A 34 -0.50 -1.73 -13.80
C PHE A 34 -0.64 -1.58 -12.29
N GLN A 35 -1.86 -1.28 -11.84
CA GLN A 35 -2.20 -1.20 -10.42
C GLN A 35 -3.31 -2.21 -10.13
N ILE A 36 -3.04 -3.17 -9.23
CA ILE A 36 -3.99 -4.23 -8.90
C ILE A 36 -4.38 -4.15 -7.42
N THR A 37 -5.67 -3.97 -7.15
CA THR A 37 -6.22 -3.97 -5.79
C THR A 37 -6.90 -5.31 -5.53
N HIS A 38 -6.42 -6.06 -4.55
CA HIS A 38 -6.92 -7.40 -4.27
C HIS A 38 -6.76 -7.80 -2.79
N SER A 39 -7.51 -8.80 -2.36
CA SER A 39 -7.36 -9.40 -1.03
C SER A 39 -6.61 -10.72 -1.09
N LEU A 40 -5.70 -10.94 -0.14
CA LEU A 40 -4.91 -12.18 -0.05
C LEU A 40 -5.64 -13.30 0.70
N GLY A 41 -6.65 -12.96 1.50
CA GLY A 41 -7.46 -13.95 2.23
C GLY A 41 -8.50 -14.67 1.37
N GLY A 42 -8.93 -14.05 0.26
CA GLY A 42 -10.03 -14.56 -0.58
C GLY A 42 -9.65 -15.74 -1.49
N GLY A 43 -10.62 -16.25 -2.25
CA GLY A 43 -10.34 -17.20 -3.34
C GLY A 43 -10.00 -16.50 -4.66
N THR A 44 -10.84 -15.54 -5.04
CA THR A 44 -10.72 -14.83 -6.33
C THR A 44 -9.63 -13.78 -6.28
N GLY A 45 -9.66 -12.85 -5.31
CA GLY A 45 -8.62 -11.81 -5.20
C GLY A 45 -7.22 -12.38 -5.03
N ALA A 46 -7.11 -13.46 -4.25
CA ALA A 46 -5.85 -14.14 -4.00
C ALA A 46 -5.43 -14.98 -5.22
N GLY A 47 -6.26 -15.94 -5.64
CA GLY A 47 -5.91 -16.91 -6.70
C GLY A 47 -5.94 -16.34 -8.11
N MET A 48 -7.07 -15.76 -8.52
CA MET A 48 -7.21 -15.17 -9.86
C MET A 48 -6.38 -13.89 -9.97
N GLY A 49 -6.29 -13.10 -8.90
CA GLY A 49 -5.46 -11.89 -8.87
C GLY A 49 -3.98 -12.19 -9.10
N THR A 50 -3.42 -13.22 -8.44
CA THR A 50 -2.02 -13.59 -8.67
C THR A 50 -1.78 -14.23 -10.03
N LEU A 51 -2.76 -14.98 -10.56
CA LEU A 51 -2.70 -15.49 -11.93
C LEU A 51 -2.64 -14.34 -12.94
N LEU A 52 -3.51 -13.34 -12.77
CA LEU A 52 -3.55 -12.17 -13.64
C LEU A 52 -2.24 -11.37 -13.58
N ILE A 53 -1.67 -11.18 -12.39
CA ILE A 53 -0.37 -10.52 -12.20
C ILE A 53 0.73 -11.26 -12.98
N SER A 54 0.80 -12.58 -12.85
CA SER A 54 1.77 -13.41 -13.56
C SER A 54 1.61 -13.29 -15.08
N LYS A 55 0.38 -13.37 -15.60
CA LYS A 55 0.10 -13.21 -17.03
C LYS A 55 0.42 -11.82 -17.58
N ILE A 56 0.09 -10.77 -16.85
CA ILE A 56 0.46 -9.40 -17.24
C ILE A 56 1.98 -9.24 -17.23
N ARG A 57 2.69 -9.85 -16.28
CA ARG A 57 4.17 -9.81 -16.24
C ARG A 57 4.81 -10.56 -17.40
N GLU A 58 4.22 -11.67 -17.83
CA GLU A 58 4.65 -12.41 -19.03
C GLU A 58 4.51 -11.56 -20.31
N GLU A 59 3.39 -10.85 -20.45
CA GLU A 59 3.08 -10.07 -21.66
C GLU A 59 3.73 -8.68 -21.68
N PHE A 60 3.86 -8.04 -20.52
CA PHE A 60 4.38 -6.69 -20.34
C PHE A 60 5.57 -6.66 -19.35
N PRO A 61 6.70 -7.33 -19.67
CA PRO A 61 7.81 -7.51 -18.72
C PRO A 61 8.47 -6.20 -18.29
N ASP A 62 8.49 -5.19 -19.16
CA ASP A 62 9.14 -3.89 -18.89
C ASP A 62 8.24 -2.90 -18.12
N ARG A 63 6.98 -3.24 -17.87
CA ARG A 63 6.00 -2.35 -17.21
C ARG A 63 5.96 -2.60 -15.72
N MET A 64 5.75 -1.54 -14.95
CA MET A 64 5.71 -1.64 -13.49
C MET A 64 4.44 -2.33 -13.00
N MET A 65 4.57 -3.21 -12.03
CA MET A 65 3.47 -3.92 -11.39
C MET A 65 3.36 -3.51 -9.92
N ALA A 66 2.35 -2.70 -9.61
CA ALA A 66 2.04 -2.27 -8.25
C ALA A 66 0.77 -2.96 -7.75
N THR A 67 0.80 -3.47 -6.53
CA THR A 67 -0.35 -4.13 -5.90
C THR A 67 -0.74 -3.44 -4.60
N PHE A 68 -2.04 -3.30 -4.38
CA PHE A 68 -2.63 -2.93 -3.08
C PHE A 68 -3.26 -4.19 -2.50
N SER A 69 -2.52 -4.84 -1.59
CA SER A 69 -2.84 -6.17 -1.11
C SER A 69 -3.38 -6.10 0.31
N VAL A 70 -4.65 -6.45 0.47
CA VAL A 70 -5.28 -6.56 1.80
C VAL A 70 -4.90 -7.90 2.42
N VAL A 71 -4.09 -7.84 3.47
CA VAL A 71 -3.61 -8.97 4.25
C VAL A 71 -4.73 -9.40 5.22
N PRO A 72 -4.98 -10.71 5.36
CA PRO A 72 -5.97 -11.20 6.32
C PRO A 72 -5.54 -10.95 7.77
N SER A 73 -6.51 -10.77 8.66
CA SER A 73 -6.28 -10.76 10.11
C SER A 73 -7.26 -11.69 10.83
N PRO A 74 -6.78 -12.46 11.83
CA PRO A 74 -7.60 -13.36 12.64
C PRO A 74 -8.65 -12.64 13.50
N LYS A 75 -8.54 -11.31 13.70
CA LYS A 75 -9.53 -10.56 14.48
C LYS A 75 -10.73 -10.10 13.66
N VAL A 76 -10.60 -10.04 12.33
CA VAL A 76 -11.60 -9.43 11.44
C VAL A 76 -12.31 -10.46 10.58
N SER A 77 -11.72 -11.65 10.39
CA SER A 77 -12.30 -12.72 9.57
C SER A 77 -12.26 -14.08 10.27
N ASP A 78 -13.39 -14.79 10.23
CA ASP A 78 -13.57 -16.15 10.76
C ASP A 78 -13.14 -17.24 9.75
N THR A 79 -12.59 -16.85 8.59
CA THR A 79 -12.27 -17.79 7.52
C THR A 79 -10.97 -18.53 7.80
N VAL A 80 -11.07 -19.79 8.25
CA VAL A 80 -9.93 -20.64 8.62
C VAL A 80 -8.93 -20.91 7.48
N VAL A 81 -9.30 -20.70 6.22
CA VAL A 81 -8.45 -20.95 5.05
C VAL A 81 -7.66 -19.72 4.58
N GLU A 82 -7.82 -18.56 5.22
CA GLU A 82 -7.10 -17.34 4.83
C GLU A 82 -5.57 -17.45 4.91
N PRO A 83 -4.97 -18.06 5.95
CA PRO A 83 -3.52 -18.21 6.00
C PRO A 83 -2.96 -19.01 4.82
N TYR A 84 -3.68 -20.03 4.35
CA TYR A 84 -3.30 -20.81 3.18
C TYR A 84 -3.35 -19.97 1.91
N ASN A 85 -4.44 -19.24 1.69
CA ASN A 85 -4.58 -18.38 0.50
C ASN A 85 -3.52 -17.26 0.49
N ALA A 86 -3.26 -16.66 1.65
CA ALA A 86 -2.26 -15.61 1.77
C ALA A 86 -0.84 -16.13 1.52
N THR A 87 -0.47 -17.28 2.08
CA THR A 87 0.86 -17.87 1.88
C THR A 87 1.12 -18.17 0.40
N LEU A 88 0.15 -18.80 -0.28
CA LEU A 88 0.25 -19.12 -1.71
C LEU A 88 0.30 -17.85 -2.57
N SER A 89 -0.42 -16.80 -2.17
CA SER A 89 -0.44 -15.54 -2.92
C SER A 89 0.83 -14.73 -2.75
N VAL A 90 1.37 -14.66 -1.52
CA VAL A 90 2.63 -13.97 -1.25
C VAL A 90 3.77 -14.60 -2.04
N HIS A 91 3.80 -15.92 -2.18
CA HIS A 91 4.80 -16.59 -3.02
C HIS A 91 4.80 -16.05 -4.46
N GLN A 92 3.61 -15.86 -5.04
CA GLN A 92 3.47 -15.30 -6.39
C GLN A 92 3.80 -13.79 -6.45
N LEU A 93 3.45 -13.03 -5.41
CA LEU A 93 3.75 -11.59 -5.35
C LEU A 93 5.24 -11.30 -5.21
N VAL A 94 5.99 -12.15 -4.50
CA VAL A 94 7.44 -12.01 -4.34
C VAL A 94 8.17 -12.05 -5.69
N GLU A 95 7.64 -12.76 -6.68
CA GLU A 95 8.31 -12.94 -7.97
C GLU A 95 7.75 -12.03 -9.07
N ASN A 96 6.46 -11.70 -9.02
CA ASN A 96 5.77 -11.06 -10.14
C ASN A 96 5.34 -9.60 -9.89
N SER A 97 5.43 -9.09 -8.66
CA SER A 97 5.16 -7.67 -8.36
C SER A 97 6.46 -6.90 -8.15
N ASP A 98 6.47 -5.62 -8.56
CA ASP A 98 7.60 -4.73 -8.32
C ASP A 98 7.39 -3.89 -7.04
N GLU A 99 6.13 -3.63 -6.68
CA GLU A 99 5.73 -2.88 -5.48
C GLU A 99 4.48 -3.51 -4.87
N THR A 100 4.53 -3.94 -3.61
CA THR A 100 3.34 -4.42 -2.89
C THR A 100 3.06 -3.54 -1.68
N PHE A 101 1.94 -2.81 -1.70
CA PHE A 101 1.46 -2.03 -0.56
C PHE A 101 0.58 -2.93 0.33
N CYS A 102 1.12 -3.30 1.49
CA CYS A 102 0.45 -4.15 2.45
C CYS A 102 -0.55 -3.33 3.29
N ILE A 103 -1.80 -3.76 3.27
CA ILE A 103 -2.89 -3.15 4.03
C ILE A 103 -3.49 -4.22 4.95
N ASP A 104 -3.54 -3.95 6.24
CA ASP A 104 -4.06 -4.86 7.25
C ASP A 104 -5.38 -4.35 7.80
N ASN A 105 -6.41 -5.19 7.71
CA ASN A 105 -7.73 -4.87 8.23
C ASN A 105 -7.74 -4.66 9.75
N GLU A 106 -6.88 -5.34 10.50
CA GLU A 106 -6.77 -5.16 11.95
C GLU A 106 -6.22 -3.78 12.30
N ALA A 107 -5.15 -3.36 11.62
CA ALA A 107 -4.57 -2.04 11.82
C ALA A 107 -5.57 -0.94 11.45
N LEU A 108 -6.29 -1.10 10.33
CA LEU A 108 -7.35 -0.17 9.94
C LEU A 108 -8.48 -0.12 10.98
N TYR A 109 -8.91 -1.27 11.50
CA TYR A 109 -9.95 -1.34 12.53
C TYR A 109 -9.50 -0.64 13.82
N ASP A 110 -8.27 -0.89 14.27
CA ASP A 110 -7.69 -0.24 15.43
C ASP A 110 -7.56 1.28 15.25
N ILE A 111 -7.18 1.76 14.05
CA ILE A 111 -7.17 3.20 13.73
C ILE A 111 -8.58 3.79 13.82
N CYS A 112 -9.58 3.17 13.20
CA CYS A 112 -10.96 3.63 13.22
C CYS A 112 -11.53 3.69 14.65
N PHE A 113 -11.30 2.64 15.43
CA PHE A 113 -11.83 2.52 16.78
C PHE A 113 -11.09 3.42 17.78
N ARG A 114 -9.76 3.35 17.82
CA ARG A 114 -8.94 4.04 18.84
C ARG A 114 -8.65 5.49 18.49
N THR A 115 -8.32 5.78 17.24
CA THR A 115 -7.87 7.11 16.79
C THR A 115 -9.03 7.96 16.29
N LEU A 116 -9.91 7.41 15.46
CA LEU A 116 -11.07 8.14 14.93
C LEU A 116 -12.30 8.12 15.86
N LYS A 117 -12.25 7.33 16.95
CA LYS A 117 -13.30 7.19 17.97
C LYS A 117 -14.65 6.72 17.39
N LEU A 118 -14.60 5.85 16.38
CA LEU A 118 -15.79 5.19 15.84
C LEU A 118 -16.12 3.97 16.68
N ALA A 119 -17.30 3.97 17.33
CA ALA A 119 -17.70 2.87 18.22
C ALA A 119 -17.90 1.53 17.47
N THR A 120 -18.40 1.59 16.23
CA THR A 120 -18.66 0.43 15.37
C THR A 120 -18.12 0.70 13.97
N PRO A 121 -16.81 0.50 13.72
CA PRO A 121 -16.22 0.65 12.39
C PRO A 121 -16.87 -0.28 11.38
N THR A 122 -17.28 0.25 10.23
CA THR A 122 -17.83 -0.53 9.11
C THR A 122 -16.80 -0.67 7.99
N TYR A 123 -16.99 -1.63 7.07
CA TYR A 123 -16.13 -1.73 5.87
C TYR A 123 -16.10 -0.43 5.04
N GLY A 124 -17.15 0.38 5.08
CA GLY A 124 -17.14 1.71 4.43
C GLY A 124 -16.10 2.64 5.04
N ASP A 125 -15.93 2.62 6.37
CA ASP A 125 -14.94 3.45 7.07
C ASP A 125 -13.51 2.96 6.78
N LEU A 126 -13.29 1.65 6.75
CA LEU A 126 -12.00 1.05 6.38
C LEU A 126 -11.63 1.40 4.94
N ASN A 127 -12.56 1.21 4.00
CA ASN A 127 -12.35 1.52 2.59
C ASN A 127 -12.10 3.01 2.36
N HIS A 128 -12.71 3.88 3.16
CA HIS A 128 -12.41 5.32 3.11
C HIS A 128 -10.94 5.60 3.44
N LEU A 129 -10.37 4.98 4.48
CA LEU A 129 -8.94 5.11 4.80
C LEU A 129 -8.03 4.57 3.69
N VAL A 130 -8.35 3.38 3.16
CA VAL A 130 -7.60 2.76 2.06
C VAL A 130 -7.59 3.68 0.83
N SER A 131 -8.76 4.23 0.47
CA SER A 131 -8.89 5.13 -0.68
C SER A 131 -8.03 6.40 -0.54
N ILE A 132 -7.91 6.95 0.67
CA ILE A 132 -7.09 8.12 0.95
C ILE A 132 -5.62 7.81 0.74
N VAL A 133 -5.14 6.66 1.22
CA VAL A 133 -3.75 6.24 1.06
C VAL A 133 -3.41 5.94 -0.39
N MET A 134 -4.27 5.21 -1.10
CA MET A 134 -4.12 4.97 -2.54
C MET A 134 -4.06 6.29 -3.32
N SER A 135 -4.92 7.25 -2.97
CA SER A 135 -4.90 8.59 -3.54
C SER A 135 -3.59 9.32 -3.20
N GLY A 136 -3.09 9.18 -1.98
CA GLY A 136 -1.81 9.75 -1.52
C GLY A 136 -0.62 9.24 -2.34
N ILE A 137 -0.46 7.92 -2.43
CA ILE A 137 0.64 7.27 -3.16
C ILE A 137 0.61 7.64 -4.65
N THR A 138 -0.57 7.70 -5.26
CA THR A 138 -0.73 8.06 -6.68
C THR A 138 -0.77 9.57 -6.94
N THR A 139 -0.53 10.41 -5.93
CA THR A 139 -0.62 11.87 -6.11
C THR A 139 0.43 12.37 -7.10
N CYS A 140 1.68 11.89 -7.02
CA CYS A 140 2.77 12.28 -7.92
C CYS A 140 2.55 11.85 -9.37
N LEU A 141 1.66 10.89 -9.63
CA LEU A 141 1.28 10.46 -10.97
C LEU A 141 0.19 11.35 -11.59
N ARG A 142 -0.67 11.94 -10.74
CA ARG A 142 -1.87 12.65 -11.18
C ARG A 142 -1.73 14.16 -11.18
N PHE A 143 -0.83 14.71 -10.36
CA PHE A 143 -0.67 16.14 -10.20
C PHE A 143 0.79 16.56 -10.34
N PRO A 144 1.05 17.74 -10.94
CA PRO A 144 2.38 18.31 -10.94
C PRO A 144 2.76 18.74 -9.51
N GLY A 145 3.86 18.21 -9.00
CA GLY A 145 4.50 18.60 -7.75
C GLY A 145 5.91 19.16 -7.97
N GLN A 146 6.47 19.76 -6.91
CA GLN A 146 7.86 20.24 -6.91
C GLN A 146 8.87 19.09 -6.91
N LEU A 147 8.51 17.96 -6.31
CA LEU A 147 9.29 16.72 -6.31
C LEU A 147 8.41 15.58 -6.82
N ASN A 148 8.49 15.31 -8.12
CA ASN A 148 7.70 14.24 -8.75
C ASN A 148 8.45 12.91 -8.71
N SER A 149 7.70 11.85 -8.39
CA SER A 149 8.11 10.46 -8.53
C SER A 149 7.08 9.75 -9.41
N ASP A 150 7.54 9.17 -10.51
CA ASP A 150 6.76 8.15 -11.21
C ASP A 150 6.85 6.81 -10.46
N LEU A 151 6.07 5.80 -10.90
CA LEU A 151 6.09 4.47 -10.28
C LEU A 151 7.48 3.85 -10.32
N ARG A 152 8.22 4.02 -11.43
CA ARG A 152 9.55 3.45 -11.58
C ARG A 152 10.56 4.07 -10.61
N LYS A 153 10.53 5.38 -10.45
CA LYS A 153 11.40 6.13 -9.54
C LYS A 153 11.05 5.82 -8.09
N LEU A 154 9.78 5.55 -7.78
CA LEU A 154 9.39 5.06 -6.47
C LEU A 154 10.04 3.70 -6.20
N ALA A 155 9.87 2.74 -7.12
CA ALA A 155 10.45 1.40 -7.00
C ALA A 155 11.98 1.46 -6.83
N VAL A 156 12.67 2.25 -7.65
CA VAL A 156 14.13 2.40 -7.58
C VAL A 156 14.60 2.99 -6.25
N ASN A 157 13.86 3.92 -5.66
CA ASN A 157 14.23 4.54 -4.40
C ASN A 157 13.87 3.69 -3.18
N MET A 158 12.78 2.91 -3.27
CA MET A 158 12.21 2.20 -2.12
C MET A 158 12.59 0.72 -2.06
N VAL A 159 12.95 0.09 -3.18
CA VAL A 159 13.26 -1.34 -3.26
C VAL A 159 14.78 -1.53 -3.39
N PRO A 160 15.52 -1.68 -2.28
CA PRO A 160 16.97 -1.91 -2.34
C PRO A 160 17.32 -3.33 -2.86
N PHE A 161 16.43 -4.30 -2.65
CA PHE A 161 16.60 -5.67 -3.08
C PHE A 161 15.33 -6.18 -3.77
N PRO A 162 15.42 -6.91 -4.90
CA PRO A 162 14.25 -7.27 -5.71
C PRO A 162 13.14 -8.06 -4.99
N ARG A 163 13.45 -8.75 -3.88
CA ARG A 163 12.45 -9.52 -3.10
C ARG A 163 11.91 -8.76 -1.88
N LEU A 164 12.46 -7.57 -1.58
CA LEU A 164 12.10 -6.74 -0.43
C LEU A 164 11.32 -5.50 -0.90
N HIS A 165 10.20 -5.75 -1.56
CA HIS A 165 9.31 -4.76 -2.17
C HIS A 165 7.93 -4.68 -1.50
N PHE A 166 7.82 -5.17 -0.26
CA PHE A 166 6.61 -5.06 0.54
C PHE A 166 6.67 -3.81 1.42
N PHE A 167 5.74 -2.89 1.19
CA PHE A 167 5.69 -1.60 1.86
C PHE A 167 4.63 -1.60 2.97
N MET A 168 5.01 -1.06 4.13
CA MET A 168 4.06 -0.62 5.13
C MET A 168 3.61 0.79 4.79
N VAL A 169 2.29 0.99 4.73
CA VAL A 169 1.70 2.31 4.44
C VAL A 169 1.13 2.94 5.70
N GLY A 170 1.19 4.27 5.77
CA GLY A 170 0.65 5.05 6.87
C GLY A 170 0.02 6.33 6.34
N PHE A 171 -0.84 6.95 7.15
CA PHE A 171 -1.47 8.21 6.81
C PHE A 171 -1.50 9.17 7.99
N ALA A 172 -1.26 10.45 7.69
CA ALA A 172 -1.48 11.56 8.58
C ALA A 172 -2.08 12.74 7.78
N PRO A 173 -3.02 13.52 8.35
CA PRO A 173 -3.47 13.45 9.73
C PRO A 173 -4.62 12.47 9.96
N LEU A 174 -4.53 11.66 11.02
CA LEU A 174 -5.65 10.88 11.54
C LEU A 174 -6.24 11.59 12.75
N THR A 175 -7.42 12.19 12.57
CA THR A 175 -8.13 12.98 13.59
C THR A 175 -9.61 12.64 13.61
N ALA A 176 -10.16 12.37 14.79
CA ALA A 176 -11.60 12.23 14.99
C ALA A 176 -12.34 13.52 14.60
N ARG A 177 -13.58 13.39 14.10
CA ARG A 177 -14.41 14.52 13.63
C ARG A 177 -14.58 15.62 14.69
N GLY A 178 -14.75 15.24 15.96
CA GLY A 178 -14.90 16.18 17.07
C GLY A 178 -13.62 16.90 17.49
N SER A 179 -12.44 16.42 17.07
CA SER A 179 -11.14 16.97 17.45
C SER A 179 -10.46 17.76 16.32
N GLN A 180 -11.03 17.77 15.12
CA GLN A 180 -10.44 18.47 13.95
C GLN A 180 -10.25 19.96 14.18
N GLN A 181 -11.18 20.64 14.86
CA GLN A 181 -11.11 22.09 15.07
C GLN A 181 -10.04 22.51 16.08
N TYR A 182 -9.59 21.60 16.94
CA TYR A 182 -8.67 21.89 18.04
C TYR A 182 -7.22 21.53 17.72
N ARG A 183 -6.96 20.89 16.57
CA ARG A 183 -5.64 20.38 16.23
C ARG A 183 -5.00 21.23 15.14
N ALA A 184 -3.84 21.79 15.43
CA ALA A 184 -3.06 22.54 14.43
C ALA A 184 -2.44 21.55 13.44
N ILE A 185 -2.74 21.68 12.15
CA ILE A 185 -2.13 20.82 11.12
C ILE A 185 -0.82 21.48 10.68
N THR A 186 0.28 21.14 11.35
CA THR A 186 1.63 21.65 11.06
C THR A 186 2.54 20.54 10.52
N VAL A 187 3.59 20.91 9.78
CA VAL A 187 4.56 19.93 9.23
C VAL A 187 5.23 19.08 10.32
N PRO A 188 5.71 19.65 11.44
CA PRO A 188 6.32 18.85 12.50
C PRO A 188 5.34 17.84 13.12
N GLU A 189 4.08 18.25 13.31
CA GLU A 189 3.06 17.38 13.89
C GLU A 189 2.67 16.25 12.94
N LEU A 190 2.49 16.55 11.65
CA LEU A 190 2.23 15.54 10.62
C LEU A 190 3.39 14.54 10.52
N THR A 191 4.63 15.04 10.54
CA THR A 191 5.83 14.20 10.45
C THR A 191 5.92 13.28 11.67
N SER A 192 5.71 13.81 12.87
CA SER A 192 5.68 13.00 14.10
C SER A 192 4.58 11.94 14.06
N GLN A 193 3.37 12.31 13.60
CA GLN A 193 2.25 11.37 13.48
C GLN A 193 2.53 10.25 12.46
N MET A 194 3.22 10.56 11.37
CA MET A 194 3.55 9.60 10.32
C MET A 194 4.45 8.47 10.81
N PHE A 195 5.33 8.71 11.79
CA PHE A 195 6.22 7.68 12.37
C PHE A 195 5.65 7.01 13.64
N ASP A 196 4.46 7.38 14.08
CA ASP A 196 3.79 6.71 15.20
C ASP A 196 3.22 5.36 14.71
N ALA A 197 3.61 4.28 15.40
CA ALA A 197 3.17 2.91 15.12
C ALA A 197 1.65 2.77 15.06
N LYS A 198 0.91 3.62 15.79
CA LYS A 198 -0.56 3.60 15.81
C LYS A 198 -1.22 4.08 14.51
N ASN A 199 -0.48 4.75 13.64
CA ASN A 199 -0.98 5.29 12.37
C ASN A 199 -0.54 4.47 11.15
N MET A 200 0.15 3.35 11.40
CA MET A 200 0.50 2.37 10.37
C MET A 200 -0.73 1.54 10.01
N MET A 201 -0.94 1.31 8.72
CA MET A 201 -2.03 0.47 8.21
C MET A 201 -1.61 -1.00 8.05
N ALA A 202 -0.48 -1.39 8.61
CA ALA A 202 -0.06 -2.78 8.77
C ALA A 202 0.06 -3.07 10.27
N ALA A 203 -0.41 -4.22 10.77
CA ALA A 203 -0.30 -4.57 12.18
C ALA A 203 1.12 -5.01 12.51
N SER A 204 2.05 -4.06 12.50
CA SER A 204 3.46 -4.26 12.80
C SER A 204 3.99 -3.01 13.48
N ASP A 205 4.72 -3.19 14.59
CA ASP A 205 5.36 -2.07 15.28
C ASP A 205 6.71 -1.80 14.61
N PRO A 206 6.90 -0.64 13.95
CA PRO A 206 8.15 -0.32 13.25
C PRO A 206 9.36 -0.27 14.19
N ARG A 207 9.14 -0.08 15.50
CA ARG A 207 10.21 -0.01 16.51
C ARG A 207 10.87 -1.36 16.79
N HIS A 208 10.25 -2.48 16.39
CA HIS A 208 10.88 -3.80 16.48
C HIS A 208 11.81 -4.10 15.29
N GLY A 209 11.90 -3.21 14.31
CA GLY A 209 12.75 -3.37 13.13
C GLY A 209 13.58 -2.12 12.84
N ARG A 210 14.09 -2.07 11.62
CA ARG A 210 14.75 -0.88 11.05
C ARG A 210 14.17 -0.58 9.68
N TYR A 211 14.01 0.70 9.36
CA TYR A 211 13.64 1.17 8.04
C TYR A 211 14.82 1.04 7.08
N LEU A 212 14.62 0.31 5.98
CA LEU A 212 15.57 0.27 4.86
C LEU A 212 15.47 1.55 4.03
N THR A 213 14.25 1.92 3.69
CA THR A 213 13.90 3.07 2.85
C THR A 213 12.59 3.67 3.36
N VAL A 214 12.41 4.99 3.20
CA VAL A 214 11.16 5.69 3.57
C VAL A 214 10.87 6.75 2.52
N ALA A 215 9.63 6.75 2.02
CA ALA A 215 9.10 7.83 1.18
C ALA A 215 7.96 8.53 1.92
N ALA A 216 7.97 9.85 1.93
CA ALA A 216 6.96 10.68 2.57
C ALA A 216 6.33 11.62 1.53
N TYR A 217 5.00 11.58 1.42
CA TYR A 217 4.24 12.38 0.47
C TYR A 217 3.47 13.49 1.19
N PHE A 218 3.98 14.71 1.12
CA PHE A 218 3.30 15.89 1.65
C PHE A 218 2.40 16.51 0.58
N ARG A 219 1.16 16.81 0.95
CA ARG A 219 0.14 17.40 0.06
C ARG A 219 -0.33 18.74 0.61
N GLY A 220 -0.41 19.74 -0.26
CA GLY A 220 -0.87 21.09 0.08
C GLY A 220 0.22 22.14 -0.09
N LYS A 221 -0.05 23.36 0.36
CA LYS A 221 0.91 24.46 0.35
C LYS A 221 1.85 24.32 1.54
N VAL A 222 2.94 23.60 1.34
CA VAL A 222 3.93 23.30 2.38
C VAL A 222 5.30 23.85 1.95
N SER A 223 6.07 24.37 2.92
CA SER A 223 7.45 24.79 2.67
C SER A 223 8.36 23.58 2.55
N MET A 224 9.04 23.42 1.42
CA MET A 224 9.98 22.30 1.21
C MET A 224 11.10 22.30 2.25
N LYS A 225 11.61 23.49 2.60
CA LYS A 225 12.64 23.64 3.64
C LYS A 225 12.18 23.10 4.99
N GLU A 226 10.95 23.40 5.38
CA GLU A 226 10.40 22.93 6.66
C GLU A 226 10.22 21.41 6.66
N VAL A 227 9.80 20.82 5.53
CA VAL A 227 9.67 19.37 5.38
C VAL A 227 11.02 18.69 5.50
N GLU A 228 12.04 19.17 4.78
CA GLU A 228 13.39 18.62 4.81
C GLU A 228 14.01 18.67 6.21
N GLU A 229 13.91 19.82 6.89
CA GLU A 229 14.42 19.99 8.26
C GLU A 229 13.73 19.04 9.25
N ASN A 230 12.41 18.85 9.14
CA ASN A 230 11.67 17.95 10.02
C ASN A 230 11.98 16.48 9.75
N MET A 231 12.08 16.08 8.47
CA MET A 231 12.44 14.70 8.11
C MET A 231 13.86 14.36 8.58
N LEU A 232 14.83 15.27 8.41
CA LEU A 232 16.20 15.10 8.91
C LEU A 232 16.24 15.01 10.44
N SER A 233 15.44 15.84 11.13
CA SER A 233 15.33 15.82 12.60
C SER A 233 14.80 14.48 13.11
N VAL A 234 13.77 13.93 12.45
CA VAL A 234 13.23 12.61 12.80
C VAL A 234 14.24 11.50 12.53
N GLN A 235 14.90 11.51 11.38
CA GLN A 235 15.95 10.53 11.08
C GLN A 235 17.08 10.58 12.11
N SER A 236 17.52 11.78 12.50
CA SER A 236 18.60 11.97 13.48
C SER A 236 18.21 11.48 14.88
N LYS A 237 16.98 11.76 15.32
CA LYS A 237 16.46 11.30 16.63
C LYS A 237 16.27 9.79 16.69
N ASN A 238 15.88 9.20 15.57
CA ASN A 238 15.52 7.80 15.44
C ASN A 238 16.59 6.99 14.68
N SER A 239 17.85 7.43 14.67
CA SER A 239 18.92 6.85 13.84
C SER A 239 19.06 5.33 14.01
N ASN A 240 18.89 4.83 15.24
CA ASN A 240 18.92 3.39 15.56
C ASN A 240 17.84 2.56 14.85
N TYR A 241 16.75 3.20 14.42
CA TYR A 241 15.65 2.59 13.69
C TYR A 241 15.80 2.72 12.16
N PHE A 242 16.88 3.33 11.67
CA PHE A 242 17.23 3.34 10.26
C PHE A 242 18.45 2.44 10.03
N VAL A 243 18.56 1.89 8.83
CA VAL A 243 19.75 1.15 8.42
C VAL A 243 20.90 2.13 8.12
N GLU A 244 22.11 1.74 8.49
CA GLU A 244 23.31 2.60 8.42
C GLU A 244 24.04 2.55 7.07
N TRP A 245 23.83 1.47 6.31
CA TRP A 245 24.39 1.24 4.97
C TRP A 245 23.41 1.70 3.89
#